data_AF-A0A091HZ97-F1
#
_entry.id   AF-A0A091HZ97-F1
#
_cell.length_a   1.000
_cell.length_b   1.000
_cell.length_c   1.000
_cell.angle_alpha   90.00
_cell.angle_beta   90.00
_cell.angle_gamma   90.00
#
_symmetry.space_group_name_H-M   'P 1'
#
loop_
_entity.id
_entity.type
_entity.pdbx_description
1 polymer ?
#
loop_
_entity_poly.entity_id
_entity_poly.type
_entity_poly.pdbx_seq_one_letter_code
_entity_poly.pdbx_strand_id
1 'polypeptide(L)'
;DILNLQVYYPWEFLSSSPCRTVVFPLMTSGVTYWVIKSLQELDMCSSCINSYTLLVSPRILFTIFSFILDYSVYRVAPFWEADPWKALVLLAGSYVTLVFYTRTFTNTLEGLLFALLMVLISPRKSNGSLVEPTSSPLIGIITTAGFFNRPTFLAFALMPLLYWTGFIVDSQKSIKTVMNHFLKLVLCACFTATVFITADTFYFTSMSLDNIYSIKKSSVLDVLGQLNEKIVITPFNFLRYNFNPNNLALHGSHPRVTHFAVNGIMLFGILHVLAICAGFKMLKKYIHQLIWVKPHCHGSSGLSVHSEGNPTLLLFYLVPLGFLSLFSHQEPRFLIPLILPLVLFSTSQNRAVKWKHVIIFFNVLGALLFGCLHQGGLIPCLFQLEQLVHSPESSNHPRHYSLLFAHTYMPPRSLLNIKKRDTHIEVIDMAGCEEGALCQAVEQQANTFTCNNCHVFVIIPGTVRATITKCGVSFKNETLVFPHLSMEDPPQIPFLFSGKWRSQLGLYILQVDRD
;
A
#
# COMPACT_ATOMS: atom_id res chain seq x y z
N ASP A 1 10.16 -17.36 -3.01
CA ASP A 1 10.49 -18.79 -2.78
C ASP A 1 9.44 -19.79 -3.24
N ILE A 2 8.14 -19.56 -3.02
CA ILE A 2 7.06 -20.50 -3.38
C ILE A 2 7.18 -21.08 -4.81
N LEU A 3 7.42 -20.21 -5.80
CA LEU A 3 7.54 -20.55 -7.22
C LEU A 3 8.99 -20.72 -7.72
N ASN A 4 9.97 -20.57 -6.82
CA ASN A 4 11.41 -20.65 -7.13
C ASN A 4 11.87 -19.74 -8.28
N LEU A 5 11.35 -18.52 -8.34
CA LEU A 5 11.73 -17.49 -9.30
C LEU A 5 12.91 -16.66 -8.80
N GLN A 6 13.67 -16.09 -9.73
CA GLN A 6 14.66 -15.04 -9.45
C GLN A 6 13.90 -13.76 -9.07
N VAL A 7 14.09 -13.29 -7.84
CA VAL A 7 13.39 -12.12 -7.31
C VAL A 7 14.37 -11.20 -6.59
N TYR A 8 14.05 -9.91 -6.58
CA TYR A 8 14.71 -8.96 -5.72
C TYR A 8 14.07 -9.02 -4.33
N TYR A 9 14.87 -9.28 -3.29
CA TYR A 9 14.42 -9.22 -1.90
C TYR A 9 14.64 -7.80 -1.38
N PRO A 10 13.58 -7.05 -1.03
CA PRO A 10 13.75 -5.76 -0.40
C PRO A 10 14.47 -5.91 0.95
N TRP A 11 15.29 -4.92 1.29
CA TRP A 11 16.12 -4.95 2.50
C TRP A 11 15.33 -5.20 3.78
N GLU A 12 14.07 -4.73 3.84
CA GLU A 12 13.15 -4.90 4.98
C GLU A 12 12.79 -6.38 5.30
N PHE A 13 13.02 -7.28 4.34
CA PHE A 13 12.75 -8.71 4.42
C PHE A 13 14.03 -9.56 4.49
N LEU A 14 15.20 -8.93 4.62
CA LEU A 14 16.46 -9.63 4.83
C LEU A 14 16.67 -9.93 6.33
N SER A 15 17.32 -11.05 6.64
CA SER A 15 17.69 -11.42 8.02
C SER A 15 18.58 -10.38 8.71
N SER A 16 19.31 -9.56 7.94
CA SER A 16 20.11 -8.45 8.47
C SER A 16 19.28 -7.24 8.92
N SER A 17 18.05 -7.09 8.42
CA SER A 17 17.16 -5.97 8.74
C SER A 17 15.69 -6.40 8.77
N PRO A 18 15.27 -7.18 9.78
CA PRO A 18 13.92 -7.72 9.85
C PRO A 18 12.91 -6.66 10.32
N CYS A 19 12.47 -5.82 9.37
CA CYS A 19 11.62 -4.66 9.63
C CYS A 19 10.16 -4.88 9.21
N ARG A 20 9.85 -5.88 8.39
CA ARG A 20 8.48 -6.16 7.91
C ARG A 20 8.07 -7.57 8.24
N THR A 21 6.84 -7.73 8.73
CA THR A 21 6.26 -9.06 8.92
C THR A 21 6.06 -9.77 7.58
N VAL A 22 6.33 -11.06 7.55
CA VAL A 22 6.11 -11.90 6.35
C VAL A 22 4.69 -12.41 6.23
N VAL A 23 3.91 -12.30 7.29
CA VAL A 23 2.55 -12.87 7.39
C VAL A 23 1.63 -12.27 6.33
N PHE A 24 1.60 -10.94 6.15
CA PHE A 24 0.70 -10.32 5.16
C PHE A 24 1.07 -10.62 3.71
N PRO A 25 2.34 -10.53 3.27
CA PRO A 25 2.73 -11.01 1.95
C PRO A 25 2.36 -12.47 1.71
N LEU A 26 2.52 -13.35 2.71
CA LEU A 26 2.16 -14.75 2.62
C LEU A 26 0.64 -14.95 2.51
N MET A 27 -0.14 -14.30 3.39
CA MET A 27 -1.61 -14.40 3.40
C MET A 27 -2.27 -13.80 2.15
N THR A 28 -1.59 -12.89 1.45
CA THR A 28 -2.10 -12.25 0.24
C THR A 28 -1.51 -12.88 -1.01
N SER A 29 -0.39 -12.37 -1.49
CA SER A 29 0.24 -12.82 -2.74
C SER A 29 0.70 -14.28 -2.63
N GLY A 30 1.21 -14.68 -1.47
CA GLY A 30 1.65 -16.05 -1.21
C GLY A 30 0.55 -17.07 -1.43
N VAL A 31 -0.63 -16.90 -0.84
CA VAL A 31 -1.79 -17.78 -1.03
C VAL A 31 -2.15 -17.89 -2.51
N THR A 32 -2.19 -16.77 -3.24
CA THR A 32 -2.52 -16.82 -4.69
C THR A 32 -1.49 -17.60 -5.49
N TYR A 33 -0.19 -17.46 -5.18
CA TYR A 33 0.86 -18.22 -5.85
C TYR A 33 0.86 -19.71 -5.48
N TRP A 34 0.50 -20.06 -4.24
CA TRP A 34 0.28 -21.46 -3.87
C TRP A 34 -0.83 -22.09 -4.69
N VAL A 35 -1.98 -21.41 -4.84
CA VAL A 35 -3.09 -21.93 -5.64
C VAL A 35 -2.67 -22.16 -7.10
N ILE A 36 -2.01 -21.18 -7.74
CA ILE A 36 -1.57 -21.32 -9.13
C ILE A 36 -0.56 -22.46 -9.27
N LYS A 37 0.38 -22.58 -8.34
CA LYS A 37 1.36 -23.68 -8.32
C LYS A 37 0.67 -25.04 -8.21
N SER A 38 -0.28 -25.19 -7.29
CA SER A 38 -1.04 -26.43 -7.13
C SER A 38 -1.86 -26.76 -8.37
N LEU A 39 -2.47 -25.77 -9.04
CA LEU A 39 -3.20 -25.99 -10.29
C LEU A 39 -2.29 -26.49 -11.42
N GLN A 40 -1.06 -25.98 -11.48
CA GLN A 40 -0.06 -26.45 -12.45
C GLN A 40 0.43 -27.87 -12.11
N GLU A 41 0.66 -28.18 -10.83
CA GLU A 41 1.07 -29.52 -10.38
C GLU A 41 0.00 -30.58 -10.59
N LEU A 42 -1.29 -30.20 -10.60
CA LEU A 42 -2.42 -31.07 -10.91
C LEU A 42 -2.70 -31.22 -12.41
N ASP A 43 -1.82 -30.70 -13.28
CA ASP A 43 -1.94 -30.70 -14.75
C ASP A 43 -3.27 -30.13 -15.29
N MET A 44 -3.96 -29.32 -14.48
CA MET A 44 -5.17 -28.61 -14.92
C MET A 44 -4.84 -27.46 -15.86
N CYS A 45 -3.59 -27.03 -15.88
CA CYS A 45 -3.12 -25.89 -16.65
C CYS A 45 -1.58 -25.91 -16.82
N SER A 46 -1.12 -26.32 -18.00
CA SER A 46 0.30 -26.52 -18.30
C SER A 46 1.14 -25.22 -18.32
N SER A 47 0.52 -24.05 -18.56
CA SER A 47 1.19 -22.74 -18.68
C SER A 47 0.59 -21.66 -17.77
N CYS A 48 0.12 -22.07 -16.58
CA CYS A 48 -0.57 -21.17 -15.66
C CYS A 48 0.33 -20.13 -14.98
N ILE A 49 1.66 -20.33 -14.94
CA ILE A 49 2.59 -19.35 -14.38
C ILE A 49 3.22 -18.56 -15.53
N ASN A 50 2.76 -17.32 -15.69
CA ASN A 50 3.31 -16.33 -16.62
C ASN A 50 3.23 -14.93 -16.00
N SER A 51 3.77 -13.91 -16.64
CA SER A 51 3.75 -12.54 -16.12
C SER A 51 2.33 -12.05 -15.78
N TYR A 52 1.34 -12.42 -16.60
CA TYR A 52 -0.04 -11.99 -16.41
C TYR A 52 -0.65 -12.59 -15.16
N THR A 53 -0.56 -13.90 -14.97
CA THR A 53 -1.15 -14.58 -13.81
C THR A 53 -0.43 -14.21 -12.52
N LEU A 54 0.89 -13.99 -12.55
CA LEU A 54 1.66 -13.50 -11.41
C LEU A 54 1.22 -12.09 -10.96
N LEU A 55 0.81 -11.24 -11.90
CA LEU A 55 0.31 -9.90 -11.58
C LEU A 55 -1.17 -9.92 -11.14
N VAL A 56 -2.01 -10.58 -11.92
CA VAL A 56 -3.47 -10.45 -11.82
C VAL A 56 -4.04 -11.26 -10.67
N SER A 57 -3.51 -12.46 -10.40
CA SER A 57 -4.04 -13.32 -9.33
C SER A 57 -4.05 -12.66 -7.94
N PRO A 58 -2.94 -12.06 -7.46
CA PRO A 58 -2.99 -11.32 -6.19
C PRO A 58 -3.89 -10.08 -6.27
N ARG A 59 -4.02 -9.42 -7.42
CA ARG A 59 -4.94 -8.28 -7.59
C ARG A 59 -6.41 -8.70 -7.56
N ILE A 60 -6.77 -9.87 -8.07
CA ILE A 60 -8.12 -10.43 -7.93
C ILE A 60 -8.44 -10.63 -6.46
N LEU A 61 -7.52 -11.18 -5.67
CA LEU A 61 -7.72 -11.32 -4.22
C LEU A 61 -7.93 -9.96 -3.55
N PHE A 62 -7.13 -8.95 -3.88
CA PHE A 62 -7.31 -7.59 -3.34
C PHE A 62 -8.62 -6.94 -3.79
N THR A 63 -9.08 -7.22 -5.02
CA THR A 63 -10.39 -6.78 -5.52
C THR A 63 -11.53 -7.47 -4.78
N ILE A 64 -11.39 -8.74 -4.42
CA ILE A 64 -12.36 -9.43 -3.55
C ILE A 64 -12.35 -8.79 -2.16
N PHE A 65 -11.17 -8.52 -1.61
CA PHE A 65 -11.03 -7.85 -0.32
C PHE A 65 -11.54 -6.43 -0.32
N SER A 66 -11.52 -5.70 -1.44
CA SER A 66 -12.04 -4.32 -1.48
C SER A 66 -13.53 -4.26 -1.16
N PHE A 67 -14.30 -5.32 -1.42
CA PHE A 67 -15.72 -5.40 -1.02
C PHE A 67 -15.94 -5.38 0.51
N ILE A 68 -14.90 -5.62 1.32
CA ILE A 68 -14.98 -5.38 2.77
C ILE A 68 -15.24 -3.89 3.04
N LEU A 69 -14.70 -2.97 2.22
CA LEU A 69 -15.02 -1.55 2.34
C LEU A 69 -16.50 -1.28 2.06
N ASP A 70 -17.05 -1.83 0.97
CA ASP A 70 -18.46 -1.67 0.61
C ASP A 70 -19.36 -2.20 1.74
N TYR A 71 -19.08 -3.41 2.21
CA TYR A 71 -19.79 -3.99 3.35
C TYR A 71 -19.70 -3.10 4.60
N SER A 72 -18.49 -2.60 4.92
CA SER A 72 -18.29 -1.72 6.05
C SER A 72 -19.08 -0.43 5.92
N VAL A 73 -18.99 0.27 4.77
CA VAL A 73 -19.74 1.51 4.51
C VAL A 73 -21.23 1.27 4.64
N TYR A 74 -21.77 0.25 3.95
CA TYR A 74 -23.19 -0.07 3.99
C TYR A 74 -23.69 -0.30 5.42
N ARG A 75 -22.91 -1.06 6.20
CA ARG A 75 -23.27 -1.42 7.58
C ARG A 75 -23.19 -0.24 8.54
N VAL A 76 -22.14 0.59 8.44
CA VAL A 76 -21.91 1.67 9.42
C VAL A 76 -22.58 2.98 9.05
N ALA A 77 -22.91 3.22 7.78
CA ALA A 77 -23.49 4.48 7.33
C ALA A 77 -24.74 4.91 8.11
N PRO A 78 -25.74 4.06 8.35
CA PRO A 78 -26.93 4.44 9.12
C PRO A 78 -26.61 4.80 10.58
N PHE A 79 -25.56 4.21 11.16
CA PHE A 79 -25.12 4.52 12.52
C PHE A 79 -24.47 5.91 12.60
N TRP A 80 -23.73 6.30 11.56
CA TRP A 80 -23.06 7.59 11.46
C TRP A 80 -23.89 8.67 10.74
N GLU A 81 -25.22 8.52 10.72
CA GLU A 81 -26.17 9.46 10.09
C GLU A 81 -25.93 9.69 8.58
N ALA A 82 -25.27 8.74 7.92
CA ALA A 82 -24.99 8.77 6.49
C ALA A 82 -25.99 7.90 5.71
N ASP A 83 -26.35 8.37 4.51
CA ASP A 83 -27.13 7.58 3.56
C ASP A 83 -26.23 6.48 2.96
N PRO A 84 -26.57 5.19 3.16
CA PRO A 84 -25.70 4.08 2.76
C PRO A 84 -25.50 4.02 1.24
N TRP A 85 -26.53 4.31 0.45
CA TRP A 85 -26.44 4.22 -1.01
C TRP A 85 -25.59 5.35 -1.59
N LYS A 86 -25.78 6.58 -1.11
CA LYS A 86 -24.92 7.71 -1.51
C LYS A 86 -23.48 7.49 -1.08
N ALA A 87 -23.26 6.91 0.10
CA ALA A 87 -21.91 6.60 0.59
C ALA A 87 -21.24 5.54 -0.30
N LEU A 88 -21.95 4.46 -0.64
CA LEU A 88 -21.45 3.44 -1.56
C LEU A 88 -21.14 3.99 -2.95
N VAL A 89 -22.02 4.82 -3.53
CA VAL A 89 -21.76 5.44 -4.84
C VAL A 89 -20.52 6.33 -4.79
N LEU A 90 -20.34 7.10 -3.71
CA LEU A 90 -19.17 7.96 -3.55
C LEU A 90 -17.88 7.14 -3.34
N LEU A 91 -17.95 6.02 -2.62
CA LEU A 91 -16.83 5.10 -2.42
C LEU A 91 -16.45 4.40 -3.72
N ALA A 92 -17.41 3.74 -4.38
CA ALA A 92 -17.18 2.96 -5.60
C ALA A 92 -16.79 3.84 -6.79
N GLY A 93 -17.32 5.07 -6.85
CA GLY A 93 -16.92 6.07 -7.84
C GLY A 93 -15.56 6.72 -7.57
N SER A 94 -14.91 6.42 -6.45
CA SER A 94 -13.60 6.98 -6.13
C SER A 94 -12.48 6.24 -6.87
N TYR A 95 -11.61 6.98 -7.54
CA TYR A 95 -10.42 6.39 -8.16
C TYR A 95 -9.47 5.78 -7.13
N VAL A 96 -9.51 6.23 -5.87
CA VAL A 96 -8.74 5.64 -4.78
C VAL A 96 -9.19 4.20 -4.53
N THR A 97 -10.50 3.95 -4.50
CA THR A 97 -11.07 2.61 -4.40
C THR A 97 -10.74 1.79 -5.64
N LEU A 98 -10.99 2.33 -6.85
CA LEU A 98 -10.81 1.60 -8.10
C LEU A 98 -9.34 1.21 -8.37
N VAL A 99 -8.39 2.09 -8.04
CA VAL A 99 -6.97 1.92 -8.38
C VAL A 99 -6.13 1.43 -7.22
N PHE A 100 -6.26 1.99 -6.01
CA PHE A 100 -5.37 1.63 -4.89
C PHE A 100 -5.86 0.39 -4.15
N TYR A 101 -7.17 0.24 -3.93
CA TYR A 101 -7.71 -0.92 -3.20
C TYR A 101 -7.69 -2.22 -4.01
N THR A 102 -7.49 -2.16 -5.33
CA THR A 102 -7.30 -3.32 -6.21
C THR A 102 -5.83 -3.69 -6.42
N ARG A 103 -4.90 -2.88 -5.89
CA ARG A 103 -3.45 -3.12 -5.92
C ARG A 103 -2.97 -3.70 -4.59
N THR A 104 -1.87 -4.44 -4.67
CA THR A 104 -1.27 -5.21 -3.56
C THR A 104 -0.47 -4.34 -2.58
N PHE A 105 -1.04 -3.22 -2.13
CA PHE A 105 -0.38 -2.34 -1.17
C PHE A 105 -0.70 -2.78 0.26
N THR A 106 0.31 -2.71 1.14
CA THR A 106 0.09 -2.89 2.59
C THR A 106 -0.77 -1.78 3.18
N ASN A 107 -0.78 -0.58 2.59
CA ASN A 107 -1.72 0.49 2.96
C ASN A 107 -3.18 0.14 2.66
N THR A 108 -3.43 -0.66 1.63
CA THR A 108 -4.78 -1.18 1.35
C THR A 108 -5.24 -2.07 2.50
N LEU A 109 -4.36 -2.93 3.02
CA LEU A 109 -4.66 -3.74 4.21
C LEU A 109 -4.90 -2.89 5.47
N GLU A 110 -4.15 -1.80 5.69
CA GLU A 110 -4.46 -0.84 6.76
C GLU A 110 -5.88 -0.28 6.62
N GLY A 111 -6.28 0.09 5.40
CA GLY A 111 -7.62 0.57 5.08
C GLY A 111 -8.71 -0.44 5.39
N LEU A 112 -8.50 -1.71 4.99
CA LEU A 112 -9.45 -2.80 5.25
C LEU A 112 -9.56 -3.12 6.75
N LEU A 113 -8.42 -3.18 7.47
CA LEU A 113 -8.41 -3.39 8.91
C LEU A 113 -9.09 -2.23 9.66
N PHE A 114 -8.89 -0.99 9.19
CA PHE A 114 -9.57 0.18 9.74
C PHE A 114 -11.08 0.13 9.48
N ALA A 115 -11.49 -0.34 8.29
CA ALA A 115 -12.90 -0.53 7.96
C ALA A 115 -13.58 -1.61 8.80
N LEU A 116 -12.88 -2.71 9.09
CA LEU A 116 -13.36 -3.73 10.01
C LEU A 116 -13.41 -3.22 11.46
N LEU A 117 -12.41 -2.45 11.89
CA LEU A 117 -12.43 -1.80 13.20
C LEU A 117 -13.64 -0.88 13.36
N MET A 118 -13.92 -0.04 12.35
CA MET A 118 -15.11 0.82 12.30
C MET A 118 -16.41 0.03 12.41
N VAL A 119 -16.50 -1.13 11.76
CA VAL A 119 -17.64 -2.04 11.88
C VAL A 119 -17.77 -2.64 13.27
N LEU A 120 -16.64 -2.99 13.90
CA LEU A 120 -16.63 -3.54 15.25
C LEU A 120 -17.02 -2.51 16.29
N ILE A 121 -16.60 -1.25 16.16
CA ILE A 121 -16.95 -0.20 17.15
C ILE A 121 -18.36 0.37 16.96
N SER A 122 -18.99 0.14 15.80
CA SER A 122 -20.34 0.60 15.51
C SER A 122 -21.37 -0.43 16.05
N PRO A 123 -22.18 -0.09 17.07
CA PRO A 123 -23.15 -1.00 17.66
C PRO A 123 -24.23 -1.44 16.67
N ARG A 124 -24.76 -2.65 16.85
CA ARG A 124 -25.93 -3.12 16.10
C ARG A 124 -27.19 -2.51 16.70
N LYS A 125 -28.01 -1.82 15.89
CA LYS A 125 -29.41 -1.54 16.25
C LYS A 125 -30.18 -2.87 16.22
N SER A 126 -30.38 -3.47 17.38
CA SER A 126 -31.33 -4.58 17.54
C SER A 126 -32.71 -4.00 17.81
N ASN A 127 -33.74 -4.44 17.07
CA ASN A 127 -35.13 -4.10 17.36
C ASN A 127 -35.51 -4.70 18.72
N GLY A 128 -35.39 -3.91 19.79
CA GLY A 128 -35.97 -4.21 21.10
C GLY A 128 -35.07 -4.93 22.12
N SER A 129 -33.81 -5.24 21.81
CA SER A 129 -32.86 -5.80 22.80
C SER A 129 -31.74 -4.81 23.16
N LEU A 130 -31.24 -4.95 24.39
CA LEU A 130 -30.06 -4.22 24.89
C LEU A 130 -28.93 -4.27 23.86
N VAL A 131 -28.30 -3.13 23.59
CA VAL A 131 -27.19 -2.98 22.64
C VAL A 131 -26.08 -3.96 23.04
N GLU A 132 -25.84 -5.00 22.24
CA GLU A 132 -24.78 -5.96 22.53
C GLU A 132 -23.42 -5.26 22.40
N PRO A 133 -22.53 -5.40 23.41
CA PRO A 133 -21.19 -4.87 23.32
C PRO A 133 -20.45 -5.58 22.17
N THR A 134 -20.05 -4.77 21.21
CA THR A 134 -18.95 -4.97 20.26
C THR A 134 -17.87 -5.92 20.79
N SER A 135 -17.46 -6.92 20.00
CA SER A 135 -16.55 -7.99 20.41
C SER A 135 -15.12 -7.50 20.70
N SER A 136 -14.81 -7.20 21.97
CA SER A 136 -13.46 -6.82 22.44
C SER A 136 -12.32 -7.74 21.97
N PRO A 137 -12.51 -9.08 21.90
CA PRO A 137 -11.48 -9.99 21.36
C PRO A 137 -11.06 -9.65 19.92
N LEU A 138 -12.03 -9.41 19.02
CA LEU A 138 -11.76 -9.11 17.61
C LEU A 138 -11.09 -7.74 17.44
N ILE A 139 -11.43 -6.76 18.30
CA ILE A 139 -10.76 -5.45 18.31
C ILE A 139 -9.28 -5.62 18.65
N GLY A 140 -8.94 -6.46 19.64
CA GLY A 140 -7.55 -6.81 19.97
C GLY A 140 -6.81 -7.44 18.79
N ILE A 141 -7.43 -8.42 18.12
CA ILE A 141 -6.85 -9.10 16.95
C ILE A 141 -6.58 -8.11 15.81
N ILE A 142 -7.57 -7.29 15.43
CA ILE A 142 -7.44 -6.32 14.34
C ILE A 142 -6.38 -5.26 14.65
N THR A 143 -6.36 -4.75 15.89
CA THR A 143 -5.40 -3.72 16.30
C THR A 143 -3.97 -4.25 16.23
N THR A 144 -3.73 -5.46 16.75
CA THR A 144 -2.42 -6.10 16.67
C THR A 144 -2.05 -6.44 15.23
N ALA A 145 -2.96 -7.02 14.45
CA ALA A 145 -2.71 -7.33 13.04
C ALA A 145 -2.34 -6.06 12.24
N GLY A 146 -3.03 -4.96 12.48
CA GLY A 146 -2.72 -3.68 11.87
C GLY A 146 -1.35 -3.14 12.28
N PHE A 147 -1.00 -3.20 13.57
CA PHE A 147 0.31 -2.82 14.07
C PHE A 147 1.46 -3.63 13.43
N PHE A 148 1.26 -4.94 13.23
CA PHE A 148 2.23 -5.80 12.54
C PHE A 148 2.30 -5.55 11.04
N ASN A 149 1.17 -5.23 10.39
CA ASN A 149 1.18 -4.82 8.99
C ASN A 149 2.04 -3.56 8.81
N ARG A 150 1.69 -2.52 9.57
CA ARG A 150 2.43 -1.26 9.65
C ARG A 150 2.17 -0.59 11.00
N PRO A 151 3.21 -0.15 11.74
CA PRO A 151 3.02 0.59 13.00
C PRO A 151 2.18 1.88 12.87
N THR A 152 2.12 2.47 11.67
CA THR A 152 1.27 3.60 11.32
C THR A 152 -0.22 3.33 11.53
N PHE A 153 -0.65 2.06 11.52
CA PHE A 153 -2.05 1.69 11.72
C PHE A 153 -2.62 2.21 13.05
N LEU A 154 -1.79 2.32 14.08
CA LEU A 154 -2.19 2.86 15.38
C LEU A 154 -2.74 4.29 15.29
N ALA A 155 -2.28 5.08 14.30
CA ALA A 155 -2.82 6.41 14.05
C ALA A 155 -4.32 6.35 13.67
N PHE A 156 -4.69 5.38 12.82
CA PHE A 156 -6.08 5.16 12.41
C PHE A 156 -6.91 4.51 13.52
N ALA A 157 -6.32 3.60 14.31
CA ALA A 157 -7.01 2.88 15.37
C ALA A 157 -7.28 3.74 16.61
N LEU A 158 -6.45 4.75 16.90
CA LEU A 158 -6.50 5.52 18.13
C LEU A 158 -7.89 6.09 18.45
N MET A 159 -8.47 6.87 17.53
CA MET A 159 -9.76 7.52 17.78
C MET A 159 -10.94 6.53 17.84
N PRO A 160 -11.06 5.52 16.95
CA PRO A 160 -12.04 4.45 17.09
C PRO A 160 -11.96 3.71 18.43
N LEU A 161 -10.75 3.40 18.91
CA LEU A 161 -10.55 2.72 20.18
C LEU A 161 -10.97 3.62 21.35
N LEU A 162 -10.61 4.90 21.33
CA LEU A 162 -11.06 5.86 22.36
C LEU A 162 -12.57 6.00 22.37
N TYR A 163 -13.20 6.13 21.20
CA TYR A 163 -14.66 6.16 21.06
C TYR A 163 -15.30 4.91 21.65
N TRP A 164 -14.76 3.73 21.32
CA TRP A 164 -15.23 2.44 21.82
C TRP A 164 -15.10 2.33 23.35
N THR A 165 -13.97 2.76 23.92
CA THR A 165 -13.78 2.76 25.38
C THR A 165 -14.77 3.70 26.08
N GLY A 166 -14.99 4.91 25.54
CA GLY A 166 -15.99 5.85 26.06
C GLY A 166 -17.39 5.26 26.01
N PHE A 167 -17.77 4.63 24.88
CA PHE A 167 -19.06 3.97 24.74
C PHE A 167 -19.27 2.85 25.77
N ILE A 168 -18.25 2.03 26.03
CA ILE A 168 -18.33 0.97 27.05
C ILE A 168 -18.50 1.57 28.45
N VAL A 169 -17.74 2.61 28.79
CA VAL A 169 -17.82 3.27 30.10
C VAL A 169 -19.21 3.90 30.32
N ASP A 170 -19.75 4.55 29.30
CA ASP A 170 -21.08 5.19 29.37
C ASP A 170 -22.21 4.16 29.41
N SER A 171 -22.11 3.09 28.62
CA SER A 171 -23.14 2.05 28.53
C SER A 171 -23.12 1.08 29.72
N GLN A 172 -21.94 0.75 30.25
CA GLN A 172 -21.78 -0.23 31.31
C GLN A 172 -21.24 0.47 32.56
N LYS A 173 -22.16 0.89 33.44
CA LYS A 173 -21.87 1.58 34.71
C LYS A 173 -21.04 0.77 35.74
N SER A 174 -20.45 -0.36 35.36
CA SER A 174 -19.68 -1.26 36.22
C SER A 174 -18.23 -1.38 35.74
N ILE A 175 -17.30 -0.89 36.57
CA ILE A 175 -15.84 -0.96 36.34
C ILE A 175 -15.39 -2.39 36.07
N LYS A 176 -15.99 -3.39 36.75
CA LYS A 176 -15.66 -4.81 36.56
C LYS A 176 -15.91 -5.28 35.13
N THR A 177 -16.96 -4.80 34.48
CA THR A 177 -17.29 -5.18 33.11
C THR A 177 -16.34 -4.51 32.11
N VAL A 178 -16.00 -3.23 32.34
CA VAL A 178 -14.98 -2.51 31.56
C VAL A 178 -13.63 -3.23 31.64
N MET A 179 -13.19 -3.61 32.84
CA MET A 179 -11.95 -4.37 33.06
C MET A 179 -11.97 -5.73 32.33
N ASN A 180 -13.11 -6.43 32.32
CA ASN A 180 -13.25 -7.69 31.60
C ASN A 180 -13.11 -7.51 30.08
N HIS A 181 -13.74 -6.48 29.51
CA HIS A 181 -13.61 -6.15 28.09
C HIS A 181 -12.16 -5.78 27.73
N PHE A 182 -11.49 -5.00 28.58
CA PHE A 182 -10.08 -4.67 28.41
C PHE A 182 -9.17 -5.91 28.51
N LEU A 183 -9.39 -6.78 29.50
CA LEU A 183 -8.61 -8.01 29.67
C LEU A 183 -8.75 -8.94 28.46
N LYS A 184 -9.98 -9.11 27.94
CA LYS A 184 -10.24 -9.89 26.72
C LYS A 184 -9.53 -9.31 25.50
N LEU A 185 -9.53 -7.98 25.36
CA LEU A 185 -8.80 -7.29 24.29
C LEU A 185 -7.30 -7.56 24.39
N VAL A 186 -6.71 -7.36 25.57
CA VAL A 186 -5.27 -7.57 25.81
C VAL A 186 -4.87 -9.01 25.58
N LEU A 187 -5.65 -9.97 26.08
CA LEU A 187 -5.36 -11.40 25.91
C LEU A 187 -5.31 -11.79 24.43
N CYS A 188 -6.31 -11.39 23.64
CA CYS A 188 -6.35 -11.68 22.21
C CYS A 188 -5.29 -10.90 21.42
N ALA A 189 -4.97 -9.66 21.83
CA ALA A 189 -3.90 -8.87 21.24
C ALA A 189 -2.53 -9.54 21.47
N CYS A 190 -2.25 -10.02 22.68
CA CYS A 190 -1.03 -10.76 23.02
C CYS A 190 -0.94 -12.08 22.25
N PHE A 191 -2.01 -12.86 22.23
CA PHE A 191 -2.04 -14.11 21.47
C PHE A 191 -1.72 -13.87 19.98
N THR A 192 -2.36 -12.87 19.38
CA THR A 192 -2.11 -12.48 17.99
C THR A 192 -0.65 -12.07 17.81
N ALA A 193 -0.10 -11.23 18.70
CA ALA A 193 1.29 -10.79 18.61
C ALA A 193 2.26 -11.97 18.67
N THR A 194 2.01 -12.96 19.55
CA THR A 194 2.81 -14.18 19.62
C THR A 194 2.80 -14.94 18.28
N VAL A 195 1.64 -15.09 17.63
CA VAL A 195 1.54 -15.76 16.32
C VAL A 195 2.36 -15.04 15.25
N PHE A 196 2.33 -13.71 15.21
CA PHE A 196 3.13 -12.94 14.25
C PHE A 196 4.63 -13.02 14.56
N ILE A 197 5.02 -12.88 15.83
CA ILE A 197 6.42 -12.96 16.27
C ILE A 197 7.00 -14.34 15.95
N THR A 198 6.26 -15.43 16.17
CA THR A 198 6.75 -16.78 15.87
C THR A 198 6.92 -16.98 14.37
N ALA A 199 5.95 -16.54 13.55
CA ALA A 199 6.05 -16.61 12.10
C ALA A 199 7.24 -15.81 11.55
N ASP A 200 7.43 -14.57 12.01
CA ASP A 200 8.54 -13.71 11.60
C ASP A 200 9.89 -14.30 12.06
N THR A 201 9.98 -14.73 13.31
CA THR A 201 11.20 -15.35 13.86
C THR A 201 11.60 -16.58 13.05
N PHE A 202 10.65 -17.45 12.69
CA PHE A 202 10.92 -18.63 11.86
C PHE A 202 11.47 -18.25 10.49
N TYR A 203 10.88 -17.25 9.83
CA TYR A 203 11.32 -16.78 8.52
C TYR A 203 12.73 -16.19 8.55
N PHE A 204 12.99 -15.24 9.47
CA PHE A 204 14.24 -14.48 9.47
C PHE A 204 15.44 -15.26 10.01
N THR A 205 15.23 -16.21 10.91
CA THR A 205 16.31 -16.98 11.53
C THR A 205 16.61 -18.28 10.79
N SER A 206 15.85 -18.60 9.72
CA SER A 206 15.97 -19.85 8.95
C SER A 206 16.05 -21.08 9.87
N MET A 207 15.20 -21.11 10.90
CA MET A 207 15.27 -22.13 11.93
C MET A 207 14.88 -23.49 11.34
N SER A 208 15.87 -24.25 10.86
CA SER A 208 15.63 -25.62 10.38
C SER A 208 14.95 -26.44 11.47
N LEU A 209 14.01 -27.30 11.08
CA LEU A 209 13.38 -28.29 11.96
C LEU A 209 14.40 -29.08 12.79
N ASP A 210 15.62 -29.27 12.27
CA ASP A 210 16.73 -29.94 12.94
C ASP A 210 17.22 -29.19 14.19
N ASN A 211 17.21 -27.84 14.16
CA ASN A 211 17.57 -27.02 15.31
C ASN A 211 16.51 -27.11 16.42
N ILE A 212 15.24 -27.28 16.06
CA ILE A 212 14.13 -27.45 17.03
C ILE A 212 14.25 -28.80 17.75
N TYR A 213 14.64 -29.85 17.04
CA TYR A 213 14.90 -31.18 17.64
C TYR A 213 16.09 -31.17 18.61
N SER A 214 17.15 -30.40 18.31
CA SER A 214 18.30 -30.22 19.21
C SER A 214 17.92 -29.44 20.49
N ILE A 215 17.09 -28.40 20.37
CA ILE A 215 16.58 -27.57 21.48
C ILE A 215 15.70 -28.37 22.46
N LYS A 216 14.99 -29.39 21.97
CA LYS A 216 14.14 -30.25 22.83
C LYS A 216 14.96 -31.09 23.83
N LYS A 217 16.28 -31.18 23.66
CA LYS A 217 17.23 -31.89 24.55
C LYS A 217 17.86 -31.00 25.63
N SER A 218 17.75 -29.67 25.54
CA SER A 218 18.31 -28.72 26.52
C SER A 218 17.32 -28.34 27.63
N SER A 219 17.82 -27.80 28.74
CA SER A 219 16.99 -27.33 29.86
C SER A 219 16.10 -26.16 29.41
N VAL A 220 14.89 -26.04 29.98
CA VAL A 220 13.89 -25.01 29.58
C VAL A 220 14.43 -23.57 29.69
N LEU A 221 15.37 -23.32 30.61
CA LEU A 221 16.00 -22.02 30.80
C LEU A 221 17.00 -21.68 29.69
N ASP A 222 17.76 -22.67 29.21
CA ASP A 222 18.68 -22.48 28.07
C ASP A 222 17.91 -22.24 26.78
N VAL A 223 16.76 -22.90 26.62
CA VAL A 223 15.84 -22.70 25.50
C VAL A 223 15.28 -21.28 25.51
N LEU A 224 14.89 -20.75 26.68
CA LEU A 224 14.41 -19.38 26.81
C LEU A 224 15.50 -18.34 26.50
N GLY A 225 16.73 -18.56 26.97
CA GLY A 225 17.86 -17.69 26.71
C GLY A 225 18.21 -17.62 25.21
N GLN A 226 18.33 -18.77 24.55
CA GLN A 226 18.62 -18.84 23.12
C GLN A 226 17.49 -18.33 22.23
N LEU A 227 16.23 -18.50 22.65
CA LEU A 227 15.09 -17.91 21.95
C LEU A 227 15.14 -16.39 22.07
N ASN A 228 15.40 -15.84 23.26
CA ASN A 228 15.40 -14.39 23.50
C ASN A 228 16.39 -13.62 22.63
N GLU A 229 17.56 -14.19 22.34
CA GLU A 229 18.55 -13.58 21.42
C GLU A 229 18.10 -13.59 19.95
N LYS A 230 17.16 -14.46 19.60
CA LYS A 230 16.70 -14.69 18.22
C LYS A 230 15.28 -14.19 17.94
N ILE A 231 14.56 -13.66 18.95
CA ILE A 231 13.19 -13.18 18.76
C ILE A 231 13.20 -11.96 17.84
N VAL A 232 12.44 -12.06 16.76
CA VAL A 232 12.24 -10.97 15.83
C VAL A 232 10.89 -10.31 16.09
N ILE A 233 10.91 -9.04 16.51
CA ILE A 233 9.70 -8.23 16.65
C ILE A 233 9.72 -7.12 15.59
N THR A 234 9.15 -7.44 14.43
CA THR A 234 9.22 -6.59 13.23
C THR A 234 8.69 -5.16 13.45
N PRO A 235 7.60 -4.90 14.20
CA PRO A 235 7.12 -3.52 14.43
C PRO A 235 8.12 -2.65 15.20
N PHE A 236 8.81 -3.21 16.20
CA PHE A 236 9.81 -2.46 16.95
C PHE A 236 11.05 -2.18 16.12
N ASN A 237 11.49 -3.15 15.31
CA ASN A 237 12.59 -2.94 14.36
C ASN A 237 12.23 -1.88 13.32
N PHE A 238 10.99 -1.89 12.82
CA PHE A 238 10.48 -0.86 11.93
C PHE A 238 10.53 0.54 12.56
N LEU A 239 10.02 0.68 13.79
CA LEU A 239 10.05 1.95 14.52
C LEU A 239 11.49 2.41 14.78
N ARG A 240 12.37 1.52 15.23
CA ARG A 240 13.79 1.81 15.46
C ARG A 240 14.49 2.29 14.18
N TYR A 241 14.20 1.65 13.04
CA TYR A 241 14.75 2.05 11.76
C TYR A 241 14.26 3.44 11.33
N ASN A 242 12.95 3.72 11.45
CA ASN A 242 12.31 4.95 10.99
C ASN A 242 12.41 6.13 11.98
N PHE A 243 12.84 5.91 13.22
CA PHE A 243 13.18 7.00 14.13
C PHE A 243 14.61 7.50 13.94
N ASN A 244 15.45 6.81 13.17
CA ASN A 244 16.79 7.27 12.83
C ASN A 244 16.74 8.28 11.66
N PRO A 245 17.14 9.55 11.86
CA PRO A 245 17.10 10.58 10.82
C PRO A 245 17.98 10.26 9.61
N ASN A 246 19.10 9.54 9.81
CA ASN A 246 20.01 9.16 8.73
C ASN A 246 19.35 8.17 7.77
N ASN A 247 18.55 7.25 8.29
CA ASN A 247 17.78 6.31 7.47
C ASN A 247 16.65 7.01 6.73
N LEU A 248 15.99 7.98 7.37
CA LEU A 248 14.91 8.75 6.74
C LEU A 248 15.38 9.60 5.56
N ALA A 249 16.59 10.14 5.64
CA ALA A 249 17.19 10.91 4.56
C ALA A 249 17.28 10.10 3.25
N LEU A 250 17.47 8.77 3.34
CA LEU A 250 17.54 7.88 2.17
C LEU A 250 16.21 7.69 1.46
N HIS A 251 15.08 7.90 2.15
CA HIS A 251 13.73 7.71 1.59
C HIS A 251 13.10 9.02 1.10
N GLY A 252 13.83 10.13 1.16
CA GLY A 252 13.33 11.46 0.82
C GLY A 252 12.60 12.14 1.98
N SER A 253 12.82 13.45 2.11
CA SER A 253 12.18 14.29 3.12
C SER A 253 11.22 15.28 2.46
N HIS A 254 10.03 15.40 3.04
CA HIS A 254 9.00 16.32 2.58
C HIS A 254 8.65 17.32 3.70
N PRO A 255 8.17 18.52 3.34
CA PRO A 255 7.58 19.44 4.30
C PRO A 255 6.44 18.76 5.08
N ARG A 256 6.33 19.02 6.39
CA ARG A 256 5.32 18.39 7.25
C ARG A 256 3.87 18.63 6.82
N VAL A 257 3.65 19.66 6.01
CA VAL A 257 2.33 20.03 5.47
C VAL A 257 1.93 19.24 4.22
N THR A 258 2.81 18.40 3.65
CA THR A 258 2.59 17.74 2.36
C THR A 258 1.35 16.84 2.36
N HIS A 259 1.12 16.10 3.45
CA HIS A 259 -0.08 15.30 3.62
C HIS A 259 -1.37 16.12 3.53
N PHE A 260 -1.36 17.31 4.12
CA PHE A 260 -2.50 18.21 4.16
C PHE A 260 -2.68 18.97 2.84
N ALA A 261 -1.61 19.59 2.33
CA ALA A 261 -1.67 20.53 1.21
C ALA A 261 -1.61 19.86 -0.17
N VAL A 262 -1.01 18.66 -0.28
CA VAL A 262 -0.78 17.99 -1.56
C VAL A 262 -1.47 16.64 -1.58
N ASN A 263 -1.07 15.71 -0.71
CA ASN A 263 -1.51 14.32 -0.81
C ASN A 263 -3.02 14.16 -0.56
N GLY A 264 -3.57 14.86 0.43
CA GLY A 264 -4.98 14.83 0.74
C GLY A 264 -5.86 15.40 -0.40
N ILE A 265 -5.44 16.52 -0.99
CA ILE A 265 -6.10 17.11 -2.17
C ILE A 265 -5.98 16.16 -3.37
N MET A 266 -4.79 15.59 -3.58
CA MET A 266 -4.56 14.68 -4.69
C MET A 266 -5.42 13.43 -4.61
N LEU A 267 -5.64 12.86 -3.42
CA LEU A 267 -6.46 11.66 -3.23
C LEU A 267 -7.96 11.91 -3.19
N PHE A 268 -8.41 12.97 -2.51
CA PHE A 268 -9.83 13.15 -2.22
C PHE A 268 -10.43 14.46 -2.74
N GLY A 269 -9.61 15.32 -3.35
CA GLY A 269 -10.04 16.54 -4.03
C GLY A 269 -10.87 17.44 -3.12
N ILE A 270 -12.04 17.84 -3.63
CA ILE A 270 -12.96 18.72 -2.90
C ILE A 270 -13.45 18.12 -1.58
N LEU A 271 -13.52 16.79 -1.45
CA LEU A 271 -13.94 16.16 -0.20
C LEU A 271 -12.93 16.43 0.92
N HIS A 272 -11.63 16.37 0.61
CA HIS A 272 -10.56 16.74 1.55
C HIS A 272 -10.76 18.17 2.03
N VAL A 273 -10.92 19.12 1.10
CA VAL A 273 -11.10 20.54 1.41
C VAL A 273 -12.31 20.77 2.32
N LEU A 274 -13.44 20.13 2.01
CA LEU A 274 -14.66 20.24 2.82
C LEU A 274 -14.48 19.70 4.24
N ALA A 275 -13.78 18.57 4.40
CA ALA A 275 -13.46 18.01 5.72
C ALA A 275 -12.54 18.94 6.52
N ILE A 276 -11.48 19.47 5.89
CA ILE A 276 -10.57 20.42 6.52
C ILE A 276 -11.30 21.70 6.96
N CYS A 277 -12.12 22.30 6.08
CA CYS A 277 -12.91 23.49 6.43
C CYS A 277 -13.86 23.23 7.61
N ALA A 278 -14.51 22.06 7.63
CA ALA A 278 -15.35 21.67 8.76
C ALA A 278 -14.52 21.49 10.05
N GLY A 279 -13.30 20.96 9.94
CA GLY A 279 -12.35 20.82 11.04
C GLY A 279 -11.98 22.16 11.66
N PHE A 280 -11.67 23.15 10.83
CA PHE A 280 -11.40 24.51 11.31
C PHE A 280 -12.61 25.16 11.97
N LYS A 281 -13.81 24.99 11.42
CA LYS A 281 -15.04 25.49 12.06
C LYS A 281 -15.28 24.84 13.42
N MET A 282 -15.08 23.52 13.50
CA MET A 282 -15.19 22.74 14.73
C MET A 282 -14.19 23.26 15.78
N LEU A 283 -12.92 23.42 15.40
CA LEU A 283 -11.86 23.94 16.27
C LEU A 283 -12.18 25.36 16.77
N LYS A 284 -12.61 26.26 15.88
CA LYS A 284 -13.00 27.64 16.25
C LYS A 284 -14.14 27.65 17.28
N LYS A 285 -15.14 26.78 17.10
CA LYS A 285 -16.26 26.64 18.05
C LYS A 285 -15.77 26.19 19.42
N TYR A 286 -14.93 25.16 19.50
CA TYR A 286 -14.40 24.66 20.76
C TYR A 286 -13.47 25.67 21.46
N ILE A 287 -12.61 26.36 20.71
CA ILE A 287 -11.77 27.44 21.25
C ILE A 287 -12.63 28.56 21.81
N HIS A 288 -13.66 28.99 21.07
CA HIS A 288 -14.58 30.04 21.55
C HIS A 288 -15.33 29.60 22.81
N GLN A 289 -15.79 28.35 22.88
CA GLN A 289 -16.43 27.79 24.07
C GLN A 289 -15.47 27.75 25.28
N LEU A 290 -14.19 27.41 25.06
CA LEU A 290 -13.18 27.37 26.11
C LEU A 290 -12.83 28.78 26.62
N ILE A 291 -12.75 29.77 25.73
CA ILE A 291 -12.44 31.17 26.07
C ILE A 291 -13.64 31.86 26.75
N TRP A 292 -14.88 31.50 26.39
CA TRP A 292 -16.11 32.11 26.92
C TRP A 292 -16.76 31.33 28.09
N VAL A 293 -15.99 30.56 28.85
CA VAL A 293 -16.47 30.09 30.17
C VAL A 293 -16.38 31.24 31.18
N LYS A 294 -17.30 32.20 31.09
CA LYS A 294 -17.72 33.01 32.25
C LYS A 294 -18.73 32.18 33.06
N PRO A 295 -18.66 32.18 34.41
CA PRO A 295 -19.65 31.48 35.22
C PRO A 295 -20.90 32.34 35.29
N HIS A 296 -21.97 32.01 34.56
CA HIS A 296 -23.29 32.57 34.85
C HIS A 296 -24.33 31.44 34.90
N CYS A 297 -24.88 31.29 36.10
CA CYS A 297 -26.09 30.54 36.40
C CYS A 297 -27.30 31.10 35.63
N HIS A 298 -28.29 30.21 35.47
CA HIS A 298 -29.65 30.43 35.01
C HIS A 298 -29.88 30.64 33.50
N GLY A 299 -30.33 29.55 32.89
CA GLY A 299 -31.64 29.52 32.22
C GLY A 299 -31.82 30.48 31.06
N SER A 300 -31.37 30.08 29.87
CA SER A 300 -32.23 30.23 28.69
C SER A 300 -31.92 29.17 27.64
N SER A 301 -33.00 28.65 27.09
CA SER A 301 -33.16 27.60 26.12
C SER A 301 -32.46 27.85 24.79
N GLY A 302 -31.82 26.80 24.26
CA GLY A 302 -31.86 26.51 22.83
C GLY A 302 -30.99 27.37 21.92
N LEU A 303 -29.67 27.40 22.12
CA LEU A 303 -28.76 27.63 20.99
C LEU A 303 -28.55 26.30 20.23
N SER A 304 -29.62 25.81 19.60
CA SER A 304 -29.54 24.72 18.63
C SER A 304 -28.86 25.24 17.37
N VAL A 305 -27.54 25.40 17.42
CA VAL A 305 -26.73 25.64 16.23
C VAL A 305 -26.42 24.29 15.64
N HIS A 306 -27.11 23.95 14.56
CA HIS A 306 -26.91 22.75 13.75
C HIS A 306 -25.42 22.35 13.71
N SER A 307 -25.09 21.20 14.31
CA SER A 307 -23.75 20.62 14.15
C SER A 307 -23.55 20.36 12.66
N GLU A 308 -22.62 21.07 12.04
CA GLU A 308 -22.17 20.84 10.67
C GLU A 308 -21.40 19.49 10.58
N GLY A 309 -22.08 18.38 10.82
CA GLY A 309 -21.62 17.01 10.63
C GLY A 309 -21.43 16.26 11.96
N ASN A 310 -21.15 14.96 11.85
CA ASN A 310 -20.78 14.13 12.99
C ASN A 310 -19.30 14.43 13.38
N PRO A 311 -19.03 15.06 14.55
CA PRO A 311 -17.69 15.48 14.92
C PRO A 311 -16.73 14.29 15.13
N THR A 312 -17.25 13.13 15.50
CA THR A 312 -16.45 11.92 15.71
C THR A 312 -15.84 11.40 14.40
N LEU A 313 -16.61 11.35 13.31
CA LEU A 313 -16.09 10.98 11.99
C LEU A 313 -14.97 11.92 11.53
N LEU A 314 -15.10 13.21 11.87
CA LEU A 314 -14.10 14.20 11.53
C LEU A 314 -12.81 14.00 12.33
N LEU A 315 -12.91 13.59 13.60
CA LEU A 315 -11.73 13.18 14.39
C LEU A 315 -11.09 11.90 13.84
N PHE A 316 -11.88 10.94 13.38
CA PHE A 316 -11.38 9.71 12.73
C PHE A 316 -10.63 10.02 11.42
N TYR A 317 -10.86 11.19 10.84
CA TYR A 317 -10.17 11.67 9.65
C TYR A 317 -8.96 12.56 9.98
N LEU A 318 -9.12 13.58 10.82
CA LEU A 318 -8.11 14.61 11.09
C LEU A 318 -6.97 14.12 11.99
N VAL A 319 -7.26 13.25 12.97
CA VAL A 319 -6.23 12.77 13.91
C VAL A 319 -5.19 11.90 13.19
N PRO A 320 -5.56 10.86 12.41
CA PRO A 320 -4.55 10.09 11.70
C PRO A 320 -3.84 10.93 10.64
N LEU A 321 -4.55 11.85 9.96
CA LEU A 321 -3.93 12.81 9.02
C LEU A 321 -2.83 13.63 9.72
N GLY A 322 -3.13 14.22 10.88
CA GLY A 322 -2.16 15.00 11.65
C GLY A 322 -1.00 14.17 12.17
N PHE A 323 -1.28 12.97 12.69
CA PHE A 323 -0.25 12.06 13.20
C PHE A 323 0.71 11.60 12.10
N LEU A 324 0.19 11.21 10.94
CA LEU A 324 1.02 10.82 9.80
C LEU A 324 1.80 12.00 9.20
N SER A 325 1.32 13.23 9.40
CA SER A 325 2.03 14.46 9.00
C SER A 325 3.24 14.79 9.88
N LEU A 326 3.43 14.09 11.02
CA LEU A 326 4.61 14.25 11.86
C LEU A 326 5.86 13.60 11.25
N PHE A 327 5.69 12.58 10.41
CA PHE A 327 6.79 11.91 9.72
C PHE A 327 7.27 12.72 8.52
N SER A 328 8.59 12.73 8.28
CA SER A 328 9.20 13.49 7.18
C SER A 328 8.91 12.87 5.81
N HIS A 329 8.83 11.54 5.74
CA HIS A 329 8.50 10.85 4.50
C HIS A 329 6.97 10.75 4.36
N GLN A 330 6.41 11.38 3.32
CA GLN A 330 4.98 11.62 3.18
C GLN A 330 4.51 11.26 1.77
N GLU A 331 4.05 10.02 1.61
CA GLU A 331 3.50 9.55 0.34
C GLU A 331 1.96 9.56 0.36
N PRO A 332 1.32 9.78 -0.80
CA PRO A 332 -0.14 9.80 -0.88
C PRO A 332 -0.77 8.51 -0.38
N ARG A 333 -0.20 7.35 -0.75
CA ARG A 333 -0.75 6.04 -0.39
C ARG A 333 -0.92 5.82 1.11
N PHE A 334 -0.22 6.55 1.97
CA PHE A 334 -0.38 6.45 3.42
C PHE A 334 -1.75 6.95 3.89
N LEU A 335 -2.42 7.81 3.13
CA LEU A 335 -3.69 8.40 3.52
C LEU A 335 -4.91 7.62 3.00
N ILE A 336 -4.76 6.60 2.15
CA ILE A 336 -5.91 5.88 1.57
C ILE A 336 -6.89 5.26 2.58
N PRO A 337 -6.51 4.87 3.83
CA PRO A 337 -7.48 4.45 4.83
C PRO A 337 -8.50 5.54 5.21
N LEU A 338 -8.16 6.82 5.01
CA LEU A 338 -9.02 7.95 5.33
C LEU A 338 -10.25 8.09 4.43
N ILE A 339 -10.32 7.34 3.32
CA ILE A 339 -11.49 7.37 2.41
C ILE A 339 -12.78 7.01 3.14
N LEU A 340 -12.73 6.06 4.07
CA LEU A 340 -13.92 5.56 4.78
C LEU A 340 -14.59 6.64 5.64
N PRO A 341 -13.91 7.25 6.65
CA PRO A 341 -14.52 8.31 7.44
C PRO A 341 -14.88 9.52 6.58
N LEU A 342 -14.12 9.80 5.52
CA LEU A 342 -14.39 10.92 4.63
C LEU A 342 -15.68 10.75 3.82
N VAL A 343 -15.92 9.56 3.26
CA VAL A 343 -17.14 9.24 2.52
C VAL A 343 -18.36 9.35 3.44
N LEU A 344 -18.30 8.72 4.62
CA LEU A 344 -19.37 8.77 5.62
C LEU A 344 -19.67 10.22 6.05
N PHE A 345 -18.62 11.00 6.32
CA PHE A 345 -18.77 12.40 6.70
C PHE A 345 -19.43 13.22 5.58
N SER A 346 -18.99 13.02 4.33
CA SER A 346 -19.44 13.80 3.18
C SER A 346 -20.89 13.53 2.79
N THR A 347 -21.42 12.35 3.10
CA THR A 347 -22.81 11.97 2.79
C THR A 347 -23.79 12.22 3.93
N SER A 348 -23.33 12.28 5.19
CA SER A 348 -24.18 12.56 6.37
C SER A 348 -25.03 13.83 6.25
N GLN A 349 -24.56 14.82 5.49
CA GLN A 349 -25.27 16.10 5.28
C GLN A 349 -25.46 16.45 3.80
N ASN A 350 -25.45 15.45 2.91
CA ASN A 350 -25.56 15.64 1.45
C ASN A 350 -24.57 16.67 0.86
N ARG A 351 -23.40 16.88 1.50
CA ARG A 351 -22.39 17.88 1.06
C ARG A 351 -21.82 17.54 -0.30
N ALA A 352 -21.56 16.25 -0.53
CA ALA A 352 -21.03 15.74 -1.78
C ALA A 352 -21.96 16.03 -2.98
N VAL A 353 -23.28 16.07 -2.77
CA VAL A 353 -24.26 16.25 -3.87
C VAL A 353 -24.08 17.58 -4.58
N LYS A 354 -23.77 18.66 -3.85
CA LYS A 354 -23.51 19.98 -4.43
C LYS A 354 -22.31 20.00 -5.38
N TRP A 355 -21.32 19.14 -5.12
CA TRP A 355 -20.06 19.08 -5.87
C TRP A 355 -19.98 17.87 -6.80
N LYS A 356 -21.11 17.21 -7.10
CA LYS A 356 -21.13 15.92 -7.83
C LYS A 356 -20.34 15.95 -9.15
N HIS A 357 -20.49 17.01 -9.94
CA HIS A 357 -19.80 17.12 -11.24
C HIS A 357 -18.28 17.24 -11.08
N VAL A 358 -17.84 18.04 -10.10
CA VAL A 358 -16.42 18.21 -9.76
C VAL A 358 -15.84 16.90 -9.24
N ILE A 359 -16.57 16.20 -8.37
CA ILE A 359 -16.17 14.89 -7.83
C ILE A 359 -16.03 13.85 -8.95
N ILE A 360 -17.00 13.77 -9.87
CA ILE A 360 -16.94 12.82 -10.98
C ILE A 360 -15.74 13.13 -11.87
N PHE A 361 -15.59 14.38 -12.30
CA PHE A 361 -14.47 14.79 -13.15
C PHE A 361 -13.12 14.49 -12.49
N PHE A 362 -12.98 14.85 -11.21
CA PHE A 362 -11.78 14.58 -10.42
C PHE A 362 -11.44 13.09 -10.37
N ASN A 363 -12.42 12.22 -10.12
CA ASN A 363 -12.18 10.78 -10.04
C ASN A 363 -11.92 10.15 -11.42
N VAL A 364 -12.57 10.61 -12.49
CA VAL A 364 -12.26 10.16 -13.86
C VAL A 364 -10.83 10.53 -14.22
N LEU A 365 -10.41 11.76 -13.94
CA LEU A 365 -9.03 12.21 -14.20
C LEU A 365 -8.02 11.44 -13.34
N GLY A 366 -8.31 11.24 -12.05
CA GLY A 366 -7.48 10.44 -11.16
C GLY A 366 -7.35 8.98 -11.60
N ALA A 367 -8.45 8.37 -12.07
CA ALA A 367 -8.45 7.02 -12.60
C ALA A 367 -7.65 6.91 -13.90
N LEU A 368 -7.79 7.86 -14.82
CA LEU A 368 -6.99 7.92 -16.05
C LEU A 368 -5.50 8.06 -15.71
N LEU A 369 -5.15 9.01 -14.83
CA LEU A 369 -3.77 9.31 -14.50
C LEU A 369 -3.11 8.16 -13.75
N PHE A 370 -3.67 7.72 -12.62
CA PHE A 370 -3.05 6.70 -11.77
C PHE A 370 -3.33 5.26 -12.20
N GLY A 371 -4.46 5.03 -12.88
CA GLY A 371 -4.90 3.72 -13.34
C GLY A 371 -4.35 3.34 -14.71
N CYS A 372 -4.21 4.30 -15.63
CA CYS A 372 -3.85 4.03 -17.02
C CYS A 372 -2.51 4.64 -17.46
N LEU A 373 -2.26 5.92 -17.20
CA LEU A 373 -1.06 6.62 -17.71
C LEU A 373 0.17 6.34 -16.86
N HIS A 374 0.06 6.58 -15.54
CA HIS A 374 1.15 6.42 -14.59
C HIS A 374 1.65 4.98 -14.62
N GLN A 375 2.88 4.80 -15.11
CA GLN A 375 3.52 3.50 -15.25
C GLN A 375 2.74 2.48 -16.11
N GLY A 376 1.81 2.93 -16.96
CA GLY A 376 0.94 2.07 -17.77
C GLY A 376 1.70 1.09 -18.66
N GLY A 377 2.78 1.55 -19.30
CA GLY A 377 3.58 0.74 -20.22
C GLY A 377 4.53 -0.27 -19.56
N LEU A 378 4.75 -0.22 -18.24
CA LEU A 378 5.66 -1.17 -17.59
C LEU A 378 5.13 -2.60 -17.63
N ILE A 379 3.83 -2.79 -17.39
CA ILE A 379 3.25 -4.13 -17.38
C ILE A 379 3.26 -4.78 -18.78
N PRO A 380 2.77 -4.12 -19.85
CA PRO A 380 2.87 -4.68 -21.20
C PRO A 380 4.33 -4.90 -21.64
N CYS A 381 5.26 -4.00 -21.24
CA CYS A 381 6.68 -4.17 -21.50
C CYS A 381 7.22 -5.46 -20.87
N LEU A 382 6.91 -5.73 -19.60
CA LEU A 382 7.34 -6.97 -18.94
C LEU A 382 6.78 -8.22 -19.61
N PHE A 383 5.54 -8.17 -20.10
CA PHE A 383 4.93 -9.32 -20.79
C PHE A 383 5.64 -9.59 -22.12
N GLN A 384 5.98 -8.53 -22.86
CA GLN A 384 6.76 -8.65 -24.08
C GLN A 384 8.18 -9.17 -23.79
N LEU A 385 8.82 -8.68 -22.73
CA LEU A 385 10.15 -9.15 -22.31
C LEU A 385 10.12 -10.62 -21.86
N GLU A 386 9.10 -11.06 -21.11
CA GLU A 386 8.91 -12.47 -20.77
C GLU A 386 8.83 -13.33 -22.04
N GLN A 387 7.99 -12.95 -23.01
CA GLN A 387 7.85 -13.69 -24.26
C GLN A 387 9.15 -13.74 -25.08
N LEU A 388 9.91 -12.65 -25.12
CA LEU A 388 11.20 -12.59 -25.82
C LEU A 388 12.27 -13.46 -25.15
N VAL A 389 12.31 -13.48 -23.83
CA VAL A 389 13.30 -14.23 -23.07
C VAL A 389 13.00 -15.74 -23.10
N HIS A 390 11.72 -16.13 -23.10
CA HIS A 390 11.29 -17.54 -23.09
C HIS A 390 10.95 -18.10 -24.48
N SER A 391 11.15 -17.35 -25.57
CA SER A 391 10.86 -17.84 -26.93
C SER A 391 11.78 -19.02 -27.29
N PRO A 392 11.24 -20.18 -27.71
CA PRO A 392 12.05 -21.34 -28.09
C PRO A 392 12.74 -21.09 -29.43
N GLU A 393 14.07 -21.07 -29.47
CA GLU A 393 14.84 -21.01 -30.72
C GLU A 393 16.02 -21.99 -30.81
N SER A 394 16.35 -22.29 -32.07
CA SER A 394 17.09 -23.44 -32.60
C SER A 394 18.62 -23.45 -32.40
N SER A 395 19.17 -22.61 -31.52
CA SER A 395 20.62 -22.53 -31.34
C SER A 395 21.11 -23.40 -30.18
N ASN A 396 22.14 -24.23 -30.41
CA ASN A 396 22.78 -25.11 -29.42
C ASN A 396 23.54 -24.37 -28.30
N HIS A 397 23.50 -23.03 -28.24
CA HIS A 397 24.20 -22.23 -27.23
C HIS A 397 23.22 -21.40 -26.39
N PRO A 398 23.44 -21.29 -25.07
CA PRO A 398 22.61 -20.46 -24.22
C PRO A 398 22.81 -18.97 -24.56
N ARG A 399 21.70 -18.26 -24.82
CA ARG A 399 21.68 -16.81 -25.02
C ARG A 399 21.74 -16.09 -23.69
N HIS A 400 22.58 -15.08 -23.59
CA HIS A 400 22.60 -14.21 -22.42
C HIS A 400 21.80 -12.94 -22.71
N TYR A 401 20.85 -12.62 -21.84
CA TYR A 401 19.98 -11.45 -21.95
C TYR A 401 20.30 -10.46 -20.84
N SER A 402 20.64 -9.22 -21.21
CA SER A 402 20.82 -8.13 -20.24
C SER A 402 19.67 -7.14 -20.39
N LEU A 403 18.82 -7.05 -19.37
CA LEU A 403 17.67 -6.15 -19.33
C LEU A 403 18.00 -4.95 -18.44
N LEU A 404 18.24 -3.80 -19.05
CA LEU A 404 18.62 -2.56 -18.36
C LEU A 404 17.42 -1.63 -18.25
N PHE A 405 16.99 -1.32 -17.03
CA PHE A 405 15.92 -0.35 -16.75
C PHE A 405 16.53 0.97 -16.27
N ALA A 406 16.14 2.09 -16.86
CA ALA A 406 16.59 3.42 -16.44
C ALA A 406 15.46 4.46 -16.51
N HIS A 407 15.48 5.45 -15.61
CA HIS A 407 14.50 6.53 -15.45
C HIS A 407 13.03 6.05 -15.33
N THR A 408 12.85 4.80 -14.93
CA THR A 408 11.57 4.21 -14.58
C THR A 408 11.66 3.58 -13.22
N TYR A 409 10.53 3.53 -12.52
CA TYR A 409 10.42 2.69 -11.33
C TYR A 409 10.70 1.24 -11.69
N MET A 410 11.60 0.60 -10.95
CA MET A 410 11.99 -0.78 -11.19
C MET A 410 10.78 -1.72 -11.02
N PRO A 411 10.34 -2.41 -12.08
CA PRO A 411 9.21 -3.32 -11.97
C PRO A 411 9.54 -4.55 -11.12
N PRO A 412 8.54 -5.23 -10.55
CA PRO A 412 8.75 -6.49 -9.83
C PRO A 412 9.37 -7.55 -10.75
N ARG A 413 10.63 -7.91 -10.47
CA ARG A 413 11.41 -8.88 -11.26
C ARG A 413 10.73 -10.25 -11.36
N SER A 414 9.90 -10.60 -10.37
CA SER A 414 9.10 -11.84 -10.38
C SER A 414 8.22 -11.97 -11.63
N LEU A 415 7.79 -10.86 -12.25
CA LEU A 415 6.93 -10.90 -13.42
C LEU A 415 7.65 -11.45 -14.65
N LEU A 416 8.97 -11.34 -14.77
CA LEU A 416 9.73 -11.91 -15.89
C LEU A 416 9.79 -13.45 -15.87
N ASN A 417 9.27 -14.09 -14.81
CA ASN A 417 9.17 -15.55 -14.68
C ASN A 417 10.52 -16.27 -14.86
N ILE A 418 11.61 -15.62 -14.49
CA ILE A 418 12.96 -16.16 -14.58
C ILE A 418 13.15 -17.15 -13.44
N LYS A 419 13.62 -18.37 -13.73
CA LYS A 419 13.90 -19.36 -12.68
C LYS A 419 15.14 -18.94 -11.89
N LYS A 420 15.16 -19.20 -10.59
CA LYS A 420 16.29 -18.83 -9.70
C LYS A 420 17.64 -19.42 -10.13
N ARG A 421 17.64 -20.54 -10.86
CA ARG A 421 18.84 -21.22 -11.37
C ARG A 421 19.31 -20.69 -12.73
N ASP A 422 18.51 -19.86 -13.39
CA ASP A 422 18.85 -19.31 -14.69
C ASP A 422 19.76 -18.09 -14.50
N THR A 423 21.02 -18.25 -14.87
CA THR A 423 22.06 -17.21 -14.78
C THR A 423 22.25 -16.49 -16.11
N HIS A 424 21.53 -16.87 -17.15
CA HIS A 424 21.70 -16.26 -18.47
C HIS A 424 20.93 -14.96 -18.63
N ILE A 425 20.05 -14.62 -17.68
CA ILE A 425 19.26 -13.40 -17.72
C ILE A 425 19.68 -12.51 -16.57
N GLU A 426 20.24 -11.36 -16.91
CA GLU A 426 20.64 -10.32 -15.98
C GLU A 426 19.65 -9.15 -16.06
N VAL A 427 19.23 -8.67 -14.88
CA VAL A 427 18.34 -7.52 -14.78
C VAL A 427 19.05 -6.41 -14.01
N ILE A 428 19.36 -5.33 -14.71
CA ILE A 428 20.13 -4.18 -14.24
C ILE A 428 19.16 -3.03 -13.98
N ASP A 429 19.21 -2.47 -12.77
CA ASP A 429 18.44 -1.31 -12.36
C ASP A 429 19.37 -0.11 -12.27
N MET A 430 19.21 0.85 -13.18
CA MET A 430 19.98 2.09 -13.22
C MET A 430 19.27 3.24 -12.49
N ALA A 431 18.06 3.01 -11.95
CA ALA A 431 17.25 4.03 -11.30
C ALA A 431 17.15 5.32 -12.14
N GLY A 432 17.15 6.50 -11.50
CA GLY A 432 17.24 7.81 -12.18
C GLY A 432 18.68 8.31 -12.28
N CYS A 433 19.61 7.50 -12.81
CA CYS A 433 21.01 7.90 -12.98
C CYS A 433 21.18 9.10 -13.91
N GLU A 434 22.36 9.73 -13.89
CA GLU A 434 22.68 10.79 -14.83
C GLU A 434 22.83 10.25 -16.26
N GLU A 435 22.46 11.08 -17.24
CA GLU A 435 22.50 10.74 -18.67
C GLU A 435 23.87 10.20 -19.14
N GLY A 436 24.97 10.76 -18.64
CA GLY A 436 26.32 10.30 -18.97
C GLY A 436 26.64 8.91 -18.42
N ALA A 437 26.20 8.62 -17.20
CA ALA A 437 26.36 7.29 -16.59
C ALA A 437 25.52 6.24 -17.33
N LEU A 438 24.33 6.62 -17.82
CA LEU A 438 23.51 5.76 -18.67
C LEU A 438 24.22 5.42 -19.99
N CYS A 439 24.77 6.43 -20.70
CA CYS A 439 25.52 6.16 -21.93
C CYS A 439 26.72 5.25 -21.68
N GLN A 440 27.50 5.50 -20.62
CA GLN A 440 28.65 4.67 -20.28
C GLN A 440 28.25 3.22 -20.00
N ALA A 441 27.16 2.98 -19.28
CA ALA A 441 26.67 1.64 -18.98
C ALA A 441 26.21 0.91 -20.26
N VAL A 442 25.51 1.60 -21.16
CA VAL A 442 25.07 1.02 -22.43
C VAL A 442 26.25 0.71 -23.35
N GLU A 443 27.24 1.60 -23.44
CA GLU A 443 28.48 1.40 -24.20
C GLU A 443 29.31 0.23 -23.65
N GLN A 444 29.42 0.11 -22.32
CA GLN A 444 30.11 -1.03 -21.69
C GLN A 444 29.43 -2.36 -22.04
N GLN A 445 28.10 -2.42 -21.99
CA GLN A 445 27.34 -3.62 -22.32
C GLN A 445 27.44 -3.97 -23.81
N ALA A 446 27.46 -2.96 -24.69
CA ALA A 446 27.65 -3.14 -26.13
C ALA A 446 29.05 -3.71 -26.44
N ASN A 447 30.10 -3.19 -25.80
CA ASN A 447 31.50 -3.52 -26.03
C ASN A 447 32.00 -4.76 -25.26
N THR A 448 31.14 -5.47 -24.52
CA THR A 448 31.57 -6.64 -23.74
C THR A 448 31.81 -7.86 -24.65
N PHE A 449 33.03 -7.99 -25.20
CA PHE A 449 33.46 -9.00 -26.18
C PHE A 449 33.40 -10.48 -25.72
N THR A 450 33.09 -10.75 -24.45
CA THR A 450 33.14 -12.11 -23.87
C THR A 450 31.93 -12.99 -24.23
N CYS A 451 30.97 -12.49 -25.00
CA CYS A 451 29.70 -13.17 -25.24
C CYS A 451 29.27 -13.09 -26.71
N ASN A 452 29.34 -14.23 -27.42
CA ASN A 452 29.02 -14.34 -28.84
C ASN A 452 27.50 -14.30 -29.15
N ASN A 453 26.62 -14.51 -28.16
CA ASN A 453 25.17 -14.56 -28.34
C ASN A 453 24.45 -13.82 -27.20
N CYS A 454 24.83 -12.55 -27.03
CA CYS A 454 24.30 -11.64 -26.01
C CYS A 454 23.29 -10.66 -26.62
N HIS A 455 22.12 -10.55 -26.00
CA HIS A 455 21.12 -9.54 -26.36
C HIS A 455 20.97 -8.55 -25.21
N VAL A 456 21.25 -7.28 -25.49
CA VAL A 456 21.11 -6.19 -24.53
C VAL A 456 19.86 -5.39 -24.88
N PHE A 457 18.91 -5.31 -23.95
CA PHE A 457 17.71 -4.53 -24.07
C PHE A 457 17.75 -3.37 -23.07
N VAL A 458 17.56 -2.15 -23.59
CA VAL A 458 17.51 -0.92 -22.80
C VAL A 458 16.06 -0.45 -22.75
N ILE A 459 15.51 -0.37 -21.53
CA ILE A 459 14.14 0.03 -21.24
C ILE A 459 14.15 1.43 -20.62
N ILE A 460 13.57 2.39 -21.34
CA ILE A 460 13.60 3.80 -20.95
C ILE A 460 12.29 4.53 -21.28
N PRO A 461 11.92 5.57 -20.51
CA PRO A 461 10.79 6.42 -20.86
C PRO A 461 11.14 7.28 -22.07
N GLY A 462 10.10 7.75 -22.77
CA GLY A 462 10.25 8.56 -23.97
C GLY A 462 10.97 9.90 -23.78
N THR A 463 11.03 10.39 -22.55
CA THR A 463 11.77 11.59 -22.15
C THR A 463 13.28 11.45 -22.37
N VAL A 464 13.83 10.26 -22.15
CA VAL A 464 15.29 9.98 -22.22
C VAL A 464 15.72 9.46 -23.61
N ARG A 465 14.77 9.18 -24.50
CA ARG A 465 15.05 8.62 -25.83
C ARG A 465 16.06 9.44 -26.63
N ALA A 466 15.91 10.76 -26.64
CA ALA A 466 16.80 11.65 -27.41
C ALA A 466 18.25 11.64 -26.88
N THR A 467 18.42 11.38 -25.59
CA THR A 467 19.72 11.25 -24.93
C THR A 467 20.38 9.94 -25.33
N ILE A 468 19.64 8.83 -25.26
CA ILE A 468 20.17 7.51 -25.64
C ILE A 468 20.59 7.46 -27.12
N THR A 469 19.84 8.09 -28.02
CA THR A 469 20.22 8.14 -29.45
C THR A 469 21.51 8.92 -29.71
N LYS A 470 22.03 9.66 -28.73
CA LYS A 470 23.32 10.35 -28.81
C LYS A 470 24.47 9.57 -28.17
N CYS A 471 24.18 8.51 -27.41
CA CYS A 471 25.23 7.58 -26.96
C CYS A 471 25.83 6.91 -28.21
N GLY A 472 27.12 6.57 -28.21
CA GLY A 472 27.84 6.08 -29.39
C GLY A 472 27.48 4.65 -29.83
N VAL A 473 26.22 4.25 -29.70
CA VAL A 473 25.74 2.87 -29.84
C VAL A 473 24.58 2.82 -30.83
N SER A 474 24.62 1.85 -31.75
CA SER A 474 23.56 1.56 -32.71
C SER A 474 22.47 0.67 -32.08
N PHE A 475 21.23 0.83 -32.54
CA PHE A 475 20.08 0.03 -32.09
C PHE A 475 19.44 -0.67 -33.28
N LYS A 476 19.25 -1.99 -33.16
CA LYS A 476 18.69 -2.83 -34.22
C LYS A 476 17.17 -2.76 -34.28
N ASN A 477 16.52 -2.85 -33.12
CA ASN A 477 15.06 -2.86 -32.99
C ASN A 477 14.61 -1.89 -31.91
N GLU A 478 13.50 -1.20 -32.17
CA GLU A 478 12.86 -0.27 -31.25
C GLU A 478 11.37 -0.59 -31.15
N THR A 479 10.89 -0.86 -29.93
CA THR A 479 9.46 -1.02 -29.65
C THR A 479 8.96 0.08 -28.73
N LEU A 480 7.87 0.73 -29.12
CA LEU A 480 7.17 1.73 -28.30
C LEU A 480 5.93 1.11 -27.64
N VAL A 481 5.90 1.14 -26.30
CA VAL A 481 4.76 0.76 -25.47
C VAL A 481 4.04 2.01 -24.97
N PHE A 482 2.77 2.17 -25.33
CA PHE A 482 1.94 3.31 -24.96
C PHE A 482 0.63 2.84 -24.30
N PRO A 483 0.08 3.56 -23.30
CA PRO A 483 0.61 4.78 -22.67
C PRO A 483 1.59 4.48 -21.53
N HIS A 484 2.54 5.38 -21.31
CA HIS A 484 3.40 5.35 -20.13
C HIS A 484 3.80 6.78 -19.72
N LEU A 485 3.51 7.13 -18.47
CA LEU A 485 3.98 8.34 -17.81
C LEU A 485 4.91 7.93 -16.67
N SER A 486 6.21 8.26 -16.79
CA SER A 486 7.17 8.13 -15.69
C SER A 486 7.07 9.37 -14.80
N MET A 487 6.99 9.16 -13.48
CA MET A 487 7.09 10.25 -12.50
C MET A 487 8.53 10.44 -11.99
N GLU A 488 9.43 9.50 -12.29
CA GLU A 488 10.87 9.63 -12.03
C GLU A 488 11.50 10.63 -13.00
N ASP A 489 10.93 10.74 -14.21
CA ASP A 489 11.32 11.72 -15.22
C ASP A 489 10.07 12.21 -15.99
N PRO A 490 9.33 13.18 -15.43
CA PRO A 490 8.07 13.64 -16.03
C PRO A 490 8.33 14.46 -17.30
N PRO A 491 7.50 14.30 -18.35
CA PRO A 491 7.65 15.04 -19.59
C PRO A 491 7.42 16.54 -19.36
N GLN A 492 8.21 17.38 -20.02
CA GLN A 492 8.00 18.82 -19.95
C GLN A 492 6.66 19.19 -20.62
N ILE A 493 5.88 20.04 -19.95
CA ILE A 493 4.53 20.43 -20.37
C ILE A 493 4.45 20.89 -21.84
N PRO A 494 5.39 21.70 -22.38
CA PRO A 494 5.32 22.13 -23.78
C PRO A 494 5.32 20.98 -24.80
N PHE A 495 6.02 19.87 -24.50
CA PHE A 495 6.07 18.72 -25.40
C PHE A 495 4.75 17.95 -25.45
N LEU A 496 3.91 18.03 -24.42
CA LEU A 496 2.58 17.42 -24.41
C LEU A 496 1.61 18.07 -25.40
N PHE A 497 1.87 19.33 -25.78
CA PHE A 497 1.10 20.05 -26.80
C PHE A 497 1.72 19.96 -28.19
N SER A 498 2.87 19.31 -28.33
CA SER A 498 3.52 19.08 -29.63
C SER A 498 2.92 17.87 -30.35
N GLY A 499 3.09 17.77 -31.67
CA GLY A 499 2.72 16.57 -32.43
C GLY A 499 3.45 15.29 -32.02
N LYS A 500 4.47 15.39 -31.16
CA LYS A 500 5.28 14.28 -30.62
C LYS A 500 4.89 13.86 -29.19
N TRP A 501 3.76 14.31 -28.67
CA TRP A 501 3.34 13.97 -27.29
C TRP A 501 3.28 12.46 -27.02
N ARG A 502 2.87 11.66 -28.02
CA ARG A 502 2.80 10.19 -27.90
C ARG A 502 4.17 9.55 -27.72
N SER A 503 5.21 10.13 -28.32
CA SER A 503 6.58 9.61 -28.17
C SER A 503 7.15 9.90 -26.79
N GLN A 504 6.64 10.93 -26.10
CA GLN A 504 7.04 11.30 -24.73
C GLN A 504 6.24 10.50 -23.67
N LEU A 505 4.96 10.25 -23.93
CA LEU A 505 4.08 9.44 -23.08
C LEU A 505 4.16 7.94 -23.39
N GLY A 506 5.36 7.44 -23.68
CA GLY A 506 5.59 6.04 -24.01
C GLY A 506 6.85 5.50 -23.36
N LEU A 507 6.93 4.17 -23.30
CA LEU A 507 8.08 3.43 -22.82
C LEU A 507 8.72 2.72 -24.00
N TYR A 508 10.04 2.81 -24.13
CA TYR A 508 10.79 2.23 -25.24
C TYR A 508 11.53 0.99 -24.77
N ILE A 509 11.54 -0.02 -25.64
CA ILE A 509 12.41 -1.20 -25.54
C ILE A 509 13.36 -1.12 -26.72
N LEU A 510 14.64 -0.86 -26.45
CA LEU A 510 15.68 -0.69 -27.45
C LEU A 510 16.62 -1.88 -27.42
N GLN A 511 16.78 -2.58 -28.54
CA GLN A 511 17.75 -3.65 -28.68
C GLN A 511 19.06 -3.07 -29.21
N VAL A 512 20.13 -3.16 -28.42
CA VAL A 512 21.48 -2.73 -28.82
C VAL A 512 21.97 -3.61 -29.96
N ASP A 513 22.51 -2.98 -31.00
CA ASP A 513 23.22 -3.67 -32.07
C ASP A 513 24.68 -3.88 -31.65
N ARG A 514 25.17 -5.10 -31.85
CA ARG A 514 26.54 -5.48 -31.50
C ARG A 514 27.23 -5.89 -32.81
N ASP A 515 27.96 -4.95 -33.38
CA ASP A 515 28.81 -5.17 -34.56
C ASP A 515 30.06 -6.02 -34.22
#